data_AF-A0A940H501-F1
#
_entry.id   AF-A0A940H501-F1
#
_cell.length_a   1.000
_cell.length_b   1.000
_cell.length_c   1.000
_cell.angle_alpha   90.00
_cell.angle_beta   90.00
_cell.angle_gamma   90.00
#
_symmetry.space_group_name_H-M   'P 1'
#
loop_
_entity.id
_entity.type
_entity.pdbx_description
1 polymer ?
#
loop_
_entity_poly.entity_id
_entity_poly.type
_entity_poly.pdbx_seq_one_letter_code
_entity_poly.pdbx_strand_id
1 'polypeptide(L)'
;MTLPQIALLALAVGLLIGVGLSLLVVWAYRARARVVEETSTVVPDGVTAVLGSMDDAACVVDTSGLVLAASNAAARFGIEVGATLDNPELRQLVRG
;
A
#
# COMPACT_ATOMS: atom_id res chain seq x y z
N MET A 1 7.66 -51.37 13.03
CA MET A 1 6.87 -50.63 12.03
C MET A 1 7.08 -51.31 10.69
N THR A 2 6.00 -51.66 9.98
CA THR A 2 6.13 -52.29 8.67
C THR A 2 6.37 -51.22 7.59
N LEU A 3 7.03 -51.59 6.48
CA LEU A 3 7.28 -50.71 5.33
C LEU A 3 6.06 -49.86 4.91
N PRO A 4 4.83 -50.40 4.82
CA PRO A 4 3.65 -49.61 4.44
C PRO A 4 3.27 -48.53 5.47
N GLN A 5 3.47 -48.76 6.77
CA GLN A 5 3.21 -47.73 7.79
C GLN A 5 4.14 -46.53 7.64
N ILE A 6 5.41 -46.79 7.32
CA ILE A 6 6.41 -45.74 7.10
C ILE A 6 6.04 -44.92 5.87
N ALA A 7 5.59 -45.58 4.79
CA ALA A 7 5.15 -44.90 3.57
C ALA A 7 3.91 -44.01 3.81
N LEU A 8 2.92 -44.50 4.55
CA LEU A 8 1.72 -43.72 4.89
C LEU A 8 2.06 -42.51 5.79
N LEU A 9 2.97 -42.68 6.75
CA LEU A 9 3.43 -41.58 7.59
C LEU A 9 4.22 -40.53 6.78
N ALA A 10 5.11 -40.97 5.90
CA ALA A 10 5.85 -40.07 5.02
C ALA A 10 4.91 -39.26 4.11
N LEU A 11 3.88 -39.91 3.55
CA LEU A 11 2.85 -39.24 2.74
C LEU A 11 2.07 -38.21 3.57
N ALA A 12 1.62 -38.58 4.78
CA ALA A 12 0.87 -37.69 5.65
C ALA A 12 1.69 -36.44 6.03
N VAL A 13 2.97 -36.62 6.37
CA VAL A 13 3.87 -35.52 6.69
C VAL A 13 4.12 -34.63 5.46
N GLY A 14 4.39 -35.22 4.30
CA GLY A 14 4.57 -34.48 3.05
C GLY A 14 3.32 -33.66 2.67
N LEU A 15 2.13 -34.25 2.85
CA LEU A 15 0.86 -33.58 2.59
C LEU A 15 0.66 -32.39 3.54
N LEU A 16 0.91 -32.57 4.85
CA LEU A 16 0.79 -31.49 5.83
C LEU A 16 1.72 -30.33 5.51
N ILE A 17 2.97 -30.62 5.16
CA ILE A 17 3.95 -29.59 4.76
C ILE A 17 3.49 -28.89 3.48
N GLY A 18 3.08 -29.65 2.46
CA GLY A 18 2.64 -29.08 1.19
C GLY A 18 1.40 -28.17 1.31
N VAL A 19 0.41 -28.61 2.09
CA VAL A 19 -0.79 -27.81 2.40
C VAL A 19 -0.41 -26.57 3.21
N GLY A 20 0.44 -26.72 4.23
CA GLY A 20 0.91 -25.60 5.05
C GLY A 20 1.63 -24.53 4.22
N LEU A 21 2.55 -24.95 3.35
CA LEU A 21 3.29 -24.02 2.48
C LEU A 21 2.36 -23.30 1.50
N SER A 22 1.41 -24.04 0.91
CA SER A 22 0.42 -23.47 -0.02
C SER A 22 -0.47 -22.44 0.67
N LEU A 23 -0.96 -22.74 1.88
CA LEU A 23 -1.75 -21.80 2.68
C LEU A 23 -0.95 -20.57 3.07
N LEU A 24 0.31 -20.72 3.45
CA LEU A 24 1.19 -19.61 3.79
C LEU A 24 1.40 -18.68 2.58
N VAL A 25 1.64 -19.24 1.39
CA VAL A 25 1.77 -18.47 0.14
C VAL A 25 0.48 -17.75 -0.19
N VAL A 26 -0.67 -18.43 -0.14
CA VAL A 26 -1.98 -17.80 -0.39
C VAL A 26 -2.26 -16.69 0.62
N TRP A 27 -1.94 -16.91 1.90
CA TRP A 27 -2.11 -15.90 2.93
C TRP A 27 -1.21 -14.69 2.69
N ALA A 28 0.05 -14.89 2.30
CA ALA A 28 0.96 -13.81 1.93
C ALA A 28 0.44 -13.00 0.73
N TYR A 29 -0.05 -13.66 -0.32
CA TYR A 29 -0.68 -12.96 -1.45
C TYR A 29 -1.92 -12.19 -1.04
N ARG A 30 -2.78 -12.75 -0.19
CA ARG A 30 -3.98 -12.05 0.31
C ARG A 30 -3.63 -10.89 1.22
N ALA A 31 -2.63 -11.03 2.09
CA ALA A 31 -2.13 -9.95 2.92
C ALA A 31 -1.55 -8.83 2.05
N ARG A 32 -0.75 -9.19 1.04
CA ARG A 32 -0.22 -8.23 0.05
C ARG A 32 -1.32 -7.52 -0.72
N ALA A 33 -2.37 -8.23 -1.14
CA ALA A 33 -3.49 -7.64 -1.87
C ALA A 33 -4.20 -6.56 -1.04
N ARG A 34 -4.41 -6.80 0.25
CA ARG A 34 -4.97 -5.78 1.16
C ARG A 34 -4.06 -4.55 1.28
N VAL A 35 -2.76 -4.76 1.43
CA VAL A 35 -1.78 -3.66 1.48
C VAL A 35 -1.75 -2.87 0.17
N VAL A 36 -1.86 -3.53 -0.98
CA VAL A 36 -1.88 -2.85 -2.30
C VAL A 36 -3.14 -2.00 -2.47
N GLU A 37 -4.30 -2.47 -1.99
CA GLU A 37 -5.54 -1.70 -2.05
C GLU A 37 -5.48 -0.44 -1.16
N GLU A 38 -4.82 -0.54 0.00
CA GLU A 38 -4.58 0.60 0.91
C GLU A 38 -3.43 1.53 0.45
N THR A 39 -2.51 1.04 -0.38
CA THR A 39 -1.33 1.80 -0.87
C THR A 39 -1.49 2.27 -2.31
N SER A 40 -2.70 2.21 -2.89
CA SER A 40 -2.90 2.73 -4.24
C SER A 40 -2.73 4.25 -4.24
N THR A 41 -1.52 4.70 -4.59
CA THR A 41 -1.12 6.10 -4.76
C THR A 41 -1.56 6.67 -6.12
N VAL A 42 -2.40 5.95 -6.85
CA VAL A 42 -2.93 6.40 -8.14
C VAL A 42 -3.95 7.50 -7.89
N VAL A 43 -3.54 8.75 -8.13
CA VAL A 43 -4.45 9.90 -8.15
C VAL A 43 -5.22 9.88 -9.48
N PRO A 44 -6.56 9.82 -9.49
CA PRO A 44 -7.34 9.86 -10.73
C PRO A 44 -7.10 11.15 -11.51
N ASP A 45 -7.12 11.07 -12.84
CA ASP A 45 -6.90 12.23 -13.73
C ASP A 45 -7.89 13.38 -13.47
N GLY A 46 -9.11 13.07 -13.00
CA GLY A 46 -10.07 14.10 -12.62
C GLY A 46 -9.60 14.96 -11.44
N VAL A 47 -8.88 14.38 -10.48
CA VAL A 47 -8.36 15.10 -9.32
C VAL A 47 -7.21 16.03 -9.73
N THR A 48 -6.32 15.58 -10.60
CA THR A 48 -5.24 16.42 -11.13
C THR A 48 -5.78 17.56 -11.98
N ALA A 49 -6.84 17.33 -12.77
CA ALA A 49 -7.53 18.37 -13.52
C ALA A 49 -8.15 19.45 -12.61
N VAL A 50 -8.83 19.04 -11.54
CA VAL A 50 -9.41 19.98 -10.56
C VAL A 50 -8.31 20.78 -9.86
N LEU A 51 -7.26 20.12 -9.35
CA LEU A 51 -6.13 20.79 -8.71
C LEU A 51 -5.44 21.78 -9.64
N GLY A 52 -5.33 21.47 -10.93
CA GLY A 52 -4.77 22.37 -11.94
C GLY A 52 -5.61 23.64 -12.15
N SER A 53 -6.92 23.57 -11.92
CA SER A 53 -7.84 24.72 -12.01
C SER A 53 -8.02 25.49 -10.70
N MET A 54 -7.44 25.01 -9.59
CA MET A 54 -7.60 25.66 -8.28
C MET A 54 -6.64 26.84 -8.13
N ASP A 55 -7.21 27.98 -7.74
CA ASP A 55 -6.46 29.18 -7.36
C ASP A 55 -5.85 29.07 -5.95
N ASP A 56 -6.43 28.22 -5.10
CA ASP A 56 -5.95 27.96 -3.74
C ASP A 56 -4.92 26.82 -3.69
N ALA A 57 -4.05 26.88 -2.67
CA ALA A 57 -3.07 25.83 -2.41
C ALA A 57 -3.75 24.55 -1.90
N ALA A 58 -3.65 23.48 -2.67
CA ALA A 58 -4.18 22.18 -2.34
C ALA A 58 -3.19 21.09 -2.75
N CYS A 59 -3.17 19.99 -2.00
CA CYS A 59 -2.37 18.83 -2.34
C CYS A 59 -3.03 17.54 -1.87
N VAL A 60 -2.71 16.44 -2.55
CA VAL A 60 -3.11 15.09 -2.19
C VAL A 60 -1.87 14.40 -1.65
N VAL A 61 -1.98 13.84 -0.44
CA VAL A 61 -0.89 13.13 0.22
C VAL A 61 -1.29 11.69 0.52
N ASP A 62 -0.31 10.80 0.52
CA ASP A 62 -0.50 9.42 1.00
C ASP A 62 -0.38 9.31 2.53
N THR A 63 -0.54 8.10 3.06
CA THR A 63 -0.43 7.81 4.50
C THR A 63 0.97 8.06 5.07
N SER A 64 2.02 8.05 4.24
CA SER A 64 3.38 8.38 4.63
C SER A 64 3.61 9.90 4.72
N GLY A 65 2.73 10.69 4.09
CA GLY A 65 2.85 12.14 3.93
C GLY A 65 3.58 12.55 2.66
N LEU A 66 3.70 11.66 1.67
CA LEU A 66 4.23 11.96 0.35
C LEU A 66 3.18 12.69 -0.48
N VAL A 67 3.56 13.78 -1.13
CA VAL A 67 2.68 14.53 -2.02
C VAL A 67 2.56 13.82 -3.36
N LEU A 68 1.36 13.36 -3.69
CA LEU A 68 1.04 12.64 -4.93
C LEU A 68 0.56 13.58 -6.05
N ALA A 69 -0.14 14.65 -5.68
CA ALA A 69 -0.58 15.70 -6.60
C ALA A 69 -0.68 17.03 -5.85
N ALA A 70 -0.45 18.14 -6.55
CA ALA A 70 -0.50 19.47 -5.98
C ALA A 70 -1.15 20.46 -6.97
N SER A 71 -1.84 21.47 -6.45
CA SER A 71 -2.32 22.60 -7.25
C SER A 71 -1.15 23.51 -7.62
N ASN A 72 -1.34 24.32 -8.67
CA ASN A 72 -0.29 25.24 -9.14
C ASN A 72 0.05 26.30 -8.07
N ALA A 73 -0.93 26.69 -7.26
CA ALA A 73 -0.75 27.61 -6.14
C ALA A 73 0.06 26.99 -4.98
N ALA A 74 0.01 25.67 -4.81
CA ALA A 74 0.71 24.97 -3.72
C ALA A 74 2.24 25.02 -3.84
N ALA A 75 2.77 25.16 -5.05
CA ALA A 75 4.21 25.33 -5.30
C ALA A 75 4.80 26.55 -4.56
N ARG A 76 4.00 27.61 -4.35
CA ARG A 76 4.42 28.81 -3.61
C ARG A 76 4.70 28.54 -2.13
N PHE A 77 4.13 27.47 -1.59
CA PHE A 77 4.29 27.03 -0.22
C PHE A 77 5.32 25.89 -0.07
N GLY A 78 6.09 25.61 -1.12
CA GLY A 78 7.07 24.52 -1.12
C GLY A 78 6.44 23.12 -1.16
N ILE A 79 5.17 23.01 -1.56
CA ILE A 79 4.47 21.74 -1.69
C ILE A 79 4.64 21.25 -3.12
N GLU A 80 5.54 20.28 -3.30
CA GLU A 80 5.90 19.72 -4.60
C GLU A 80 5.56 18.23 -4.68
N VAL A 81 5.15 17.79 -5.87
CA VAL A 81 4.86 16.37 -6.14
C VAL A 81 6.15 15.54 -6.00
N GLY A 82 6.08 14.44 -5.26
CA GLY A 82 7.22 13.58 -4.97
C GLY A 82 8.07 14.03 -3.77
N ALA A 83 7.77 15.18 -3.16
CA ALA A 83 8.35 15.59 -1.89
C ALA A 83 7.45 15.15 -0.73
N THR A 84 8.05 14.94 0.44
CA THR A 84 7.29 14.80 1.68
C THR A 84 6.75 16.16 2.12
N LEU A 85 5.52 16.20 2.62
CA LEU A 85 4.95 17.43 3.16
C LEU A 85 5.81 17.94 4.32
N ASP A 86 6.58 19.00 4.08
CA ASP A 86 7.66 19.42 4.97
C ASP A 86 7.13 20.13 6.23
N ASN A 87 5.95 20.74 6.13
CA ASN A 87 5.32 21.41 7.26
C ASN A 87 4.78 20.38 8.30
N PRO A 88 5.31 20.37 9.54
CA PRO A 88 4.95 19.38 10.55
C PRO A 88 3.53 19.58 11.09
N GLU A 89 3.00 20.80 11.11
CA GLU A 89 1.64 21.10 11.58
C GLU A 89 0.60 20.60 10.57
N LEU A 90 0.84 20.80 9.27
CA LEU A 90 -0.01 20.27 8.21
C LEU A 90 0.02 18.73 8.20
N ARG A 91 1.19 18.13 8.41
CA ARG A 91 1.32 16.66 8.59
C ARG A 91 0.52 16.15 9.79
N GLN A 92 0.49 16.91 10.88
CA GLN A 92 -0.28 16.54 12.06
C GLN A 92 -1.79 16.69 11.81
N LEU A 93 -2.21 17.73 11.07
CA LEU A 93 -3.60 17.95 10.69
C LEU A 93 -4.14 16.81 9.80
N VAL A 94 -3.33 16.29 8.87
CA VAL A 94 -3.74 15.18 7.99
C VAL A 94 -3.83 13.84 8.74
N ARG A 95 -3.09 13.68 9.85
CA ARG A 95 -3.05 12.44 10.65
C ARG A 95 -4.00 12.43 11.84
N GLY A 96 -4.60 13.58 12.18
CA GLY A 96 -5.58 13.74 13.26
C GLY A 96 -6.98 13.34 12.84
#